data_AF-A0A1F9CPC6-F1
#
_entry.id   AF-A0A1F9CPC6-F1
#
_cell.length_a   1.000
_cell.length_b   1.000
_cell.length_c   1.000
_cell.angle_alpha   90.00
_cell.angle_beta   90.00
_cell.angle_gamma   90.00
#
_symmetry.space_group_name_H-M   'P 1'
#
loop_
_entity.id
_entity.type
_entity.pdbx_description
1 polymer ?
#
loop_
_entity_poly.entity_id
_entity_poly.type
_entity_poly.pdbx_seq_one_letter_code
_entity_poly.pdbx_strand_id
1 'polypeptide(L)'
;MTAALMLLVFTLAFAAEKPPAAAPLPPRVPEMSAAGKVMEISDTVLRIERTLKGKVETMEFYLEKPFLNIKVGEQIRVNYREKEGRNVLLRVAPAKKTAVQNTGKEAPKETKPVVTKEAPKTKAY
;
A
#
# COMPACT_ATOMS: atom_id res chain seq x y z
N MET A 1 -6.68 -66.94 64.23
CA MET A 1 -6.99 -65.51 64.10
C MET A 1 -5.81 -64.83 63.45
N THR A 2 -5.95 -64.35 62.22
CA THR A 2 -5.13 -63.27 61.66
C THR A 2 -5.88 -62.74 60.44
N ALA A 3 -6.38 -61.51 60.60
CA ALA A 3 -7.20 -60.82 59.63
C ALA A 3 -6.36 -60.45 58.41
N ALA A 4 -6.84 -60.81 57.21
CA ALA A 4 -6.29 -60.31 55.96
C ALA A 4 -7.00 -59.01 55.60
N LEU A 5 -6.24 -57.93 55.69
CA LEU A 5 -6.58 -56.54 55.41
C LEU A 5 -7.08 -56.37 53.97
N MET A 6 -8.36 -56.02 53.81
CA MET A 6 -8.95 -55.55 52.54
C MET A 6 -8.32 -54.22 52.16
N LEU A 7 -7.44 -54.24 51.16
CA LEU A 7 -6.78 -53.05 50.62
C LEU A 7 -7.68 -52.43 49.55
N LEU A 8 -8.45 -51.41 49.96
CA LEU A 8 -9.33 -50.64 49.09
C LEU A 8 -8.47 -49.73 48.20
N VAL A 9 -8.39 -50.04 46.91
CA VAL A 9 -7.65 -49.27 45.91
C VAL A 9 -8.54 -48.12 45.40
N PHE A 10 -8.34 -46.90 45.91
CA PHE A 10 -8.92 -45.69 45.33
C PHE A 10 -8.10 -45.27 44.11
N THR A 11 -8.71 -45.35 42.91
CA THR A 11 -8.15 -44.75 41.70
C THR A 11 -8.68 -43.32 41.56
N LEU A 12 -7.83 -42.31 41.77
CA LEU A 12 -8.15 -40.95 41.37
C LEU A 12 -7.87 -40.79 39.87
N ALA A 13 -8.93 -40.79 39.07
CA ALA A 13 -8.86 -40.32 37.69
C ALA A 13 -8.78 -38.79 37.69
N PHE A 14 -7.57 -38.26 37.51
CA PHE A 14 -7.39 -36.84 37.22
C PHE A 14 -7.83 -36.57 35.78
N ALA A 15 -9.08 -36.16 35.60
CA ALA A 15 -9.54 -35.56 34.35
C ALA A 15 -8.90 -34.17 34.24
N ALA A 16 -7.74 -34.08 33.58
CA ALA A 16 -7.18 -32.80 33.17
C ALA A 16 -8.13 -32.20 32.12
N GLU A 17 -8.98 -31.27 32.53
CA GLU A 17 -9.78 -30.45 31.61
C GLU A 17 -8.82 -29.73 30.67
N LYS A 18 -8.70 -30.25 29.45
CA LYS A 18 -7.98 -29.60 28.37
C LYS A 18 -8.68 -28.26 28.12
N PRO A 19 -8.00 -27.10 28.28
CA PRO A 19 -8.62 -25.83 28.02
C PRO A 19 -9.15 -25.81 26.58
N PRO A 20 -10.35 -25.26 26.34
CA PRO A 20 -10.94 -25.23 25.02
C PRO A 20 -9.96 -24.60 24.04
N ALA A 21 -9.70 -25.31 22.93
CA ALA A 21 -8.83 -24.81 21.88
C ALA A 21 -9.38 -23.47 21.37
N ALA A 22 -8.53 -22.45 21.35
CA ALA A 22 -8.90 -21.13 20.86
C ALA A 22 -9.46 -21.22 19.43
N ALA A 23 -10.51 -20.45 19.15
CA ALA A 23 -11.15 -20.45 17.84
C ALA A 23 -10.15 -20.10 16.72
N PRO A 24 -10.31 -20.67 15.51
CA PRO A 24 -9.43 -20.36 14.38
C PRO A 24 -9.49 -18.87 14.06
N LEU A 25 -8.31 -18.26 13.84
CA LEU A 25 -8.24 -16.87 13.40
C LEU A 25 -8.87 -16.72 12.01
N PRO A 26 -9.53 -15.58 11.73
CA PRO A 26 -10.10 -15.34 10.40
C PRO A 26 -8.99 -15.30 9.34
N PRO A 27 -9.32 -15.65 8.08
CA PRO A 27 -8.38 -15.64 6.97
C PRO A 27 -7.82 -14.23 6.74
N ARG A 28 -6.50 -14.13 6.53
CA ARG A 28 -5.83 -12.86 6.24
C ARG A 28 -6.07 -12.45 4.79
N VAL A 29 -6.49 -11.21 4.59
CA VAL A 29 -6.60 -10.61 3.26
C VAL A 29 -5.19 -10.22 2.78
N PRO A 30 -4.80 -10.54 1.53
CA PRO A 30 -3.51 -10.14 0.98
C PRO A 30 -3.37 -8.61 0.96
N GLU A 31 -2.24 -8.11 1.48
CA GLU A 31 -1.84 -6.71 1.37
C GLU A 31 -0.74 -6.59 0.32
N MET A 32 -0.90 -5.63 -0.59
CA MET A 32 0.06 -5.30 -1.63
C MET A 32 0.78 -4.01 -1.27
N SER A 33 1.96 -3.79 -1.89
CA SER A 33 2.69 -2.53 -1.73
C SER A 33 3.17 -1.98 -3.07
N ALA A 34 3.16 -0.66 -3.19
CA ALA A 34 3.71 0.07 -4.32
C ALA A 34 4.53 1.26 -3.81
N ALA A 35 5.61 1.61 -4.50
CA ALA A 35 6.37 2.83 -4.22
C ALA A 35 6.35 3.73 -5.45
N GLY A 36 6.15 5.02 -5.21
CA GLY A 36 5.98 5.99 -6.28
C GLY A 36 6.04 7.42 -5.78
N LYS A 37 6.11 8.35 -6.73
CA LYS A 37 6.04 9.79 -6.50
C LYS A 37 4.59 10.23 -6.52
N VAL A 38 4.14 10.99 -5.54
CA VAL A 38 2.77 11.52 -5.50
C VAL A 38 2.56 12.47 -6.67
N MET A 39 1.52 12.23 -7.47
CA MET A 39 1.13 13.13 -8.57
C MET A 39 -0.06 14.01 -8.18
N GLU A 40 -1.07 13.40 -7.56
CA GLU A 40 -2.34 14.04 -7.26
C GLU A 40 -2.89 13.47 -5.97
N ILE A 41 -3.49 14.32 -5.14
CA ILE A 41 -4.17 13.92 -3.92
C ILE A 41 -5.47 14.70 -3.76
N SER A 42 -6.52 13.97 -3.41
CA SER A 42 -7.86 14.46 -3.09
C SER A 42 -8.37 13.74 -1.84
N ASP A 43 -9.57 14.10 -1.38
CA ASP A 43 -10.16 13.48 -0.19
C ASP A 43 -10.49 11.99 -0.39
N THR A 44 -10.69 11.56 -1.64
CA THR A 44 -11.16 10.21 -2.00
C THR A 44 -10.19 9.42 -2.86
N VAL A 45 -9.21 10.08 -3.50
CA VAL A 45 -8.29 9.45 -4.46
C VAL A 45 -6.86 9.98 -4.27
N LEU A 46 -5.89 9.05 -4.30
CA LEU A 46 -4.45 9.31 -4.39
C LEU A 46 -3.93 8.70 -5.68
N ARG A 47 -3.17 9.48 -6.45
CA ARG A 47 -2.44 8.98 -7.62
C ARG A 47 -0.94 9.10 -7.42
N ILE A 48 -0.23 8.03 -7.75
CA ILE A 48 1.22 8.02 -7.75
C ILE A 48 1.74 7.65 -9.13
N GLU A 49 2.88 8.21 -9.46
CA GLU A 49 3.73 7.79 -10.56
C GLU A 49 4.72 6.75 -10.04
N ARG A 50 4.79 5.58 -10.67
CA ARG A 50 5.84 4.60 -10.42
C ARG A 50 6.59 4.28 -11.71
N THR A 51 7.88 4.02 -11.58
CA THR A 51 8.70 3.55 -12.70
C THR A 51 8.97 2.06 -12.53
N LEU A 52 8.43 1.23 -13.43
CA LEU A 52 8.68 -0.20 -13.48
C LEU A 52 9.41 -0.55 -14.77
N LYS A 53 10.63 -1.12 -14.64
CA LYS A 53 11.47 -1.55 -15.77
C LYS A 53 11.61 -0.45 -16.85
N GLY A 54 11.80 0.80 -16.42
CA GLY A 54 11.95 1.96 -17.31
C GLY A 54 10.64 2.52 -17.88
N LYS A 55 9.49 1.93 -17.58
CA LYS A 55 8.18 2.47 -17.95
C LYS A 55 7.57 3.21 -16.79
N VAL A 56 7.07 4.41 -17.06
CA VAL A 56 6.31 5.20 -16.11
C VAL A 56 4.86 4.77 -16.17
N GLU A 57 4.29 4.44 -15.02
CA GLU A 57 2.89 4.02 -14.85
C GLU A 57 2.25 4.87 -13.75
N THR A 58 1.05 5.36 -14.01
CA THR A 58 0.22 6.02 -13.00
C THR A 58 -0.67 4.99 -12.34
N MET A 59 -0.62 4.91 -11.01
CA MET A 59 -1.53 4.10 -10.21
C MET A 59 -2.50 4.98 -9.45
N GLU A 60 -3.77 4.55 -9.42
CA GLU A 60 -4.84 5.17 -8.66
C GLU A 60 -5.21 4.33 -7.42
N PHE A 61 -5.35 5.00 -6.29
CA PHE A 61 -5.78 4.41 -5.02
C PHE A 61 -6.96 5.16 -4.44
N TYR A 62 -7.96 4.41 -3.97
CA TYR A 62 -9.14 4.93 -3.31
C TYR A 62 -8.90 5.05 -1.81
N LEU A 63 -9.29 6.18 -1.25
CA LEU A 63 -9.13 6.51 0.15
C LEU A 63 -10.45 6.26 0.86
N GLU A 64 -10.43 5.38 1.86
CA GLU A 64 -11.55 5.27 2.81
C GLU A 64 -11.59 6.48 3.76
N LYS A 65 -10.46 7.17 3.94
CA LYS A 65 -10.30 8.37 4.77
C LYS A 65 -9.34 9.34 4.10
N PRO A 66 -9.60 10.66 4.17
CA PRO A 66 -8.69 11.66 3.63
C PRO A 66 -7.33 11.60 4.32
N PHE A 67 -6.24 11.77 3.55
CA PHE A 67 -4.87 11.80 4.06
C PHE A 67 -4.34 13.23 4.05
N LEU A 68 -4.02 13.77 5.23
CA LEU A 68 -3.63 15.18 5.39
C LEU A 68 -2.12 15.43 5.31
N ASN A 69 -1.30 14.38 5.42
CA ASN A 69 0.14 14.51 5.62
C ASN A 69 1.00 14.10 4.40
N ILE A 70 0.44 14.17 3.18
CA ILE A 70 1.12 13.78 1.95
C ILE A 70 1.18 14.97 1.01
N LYS A 71 2.35 15.26 0.46
CA LYS A 71 2.52 16.36 -0.52
C LYS A 71 2.71 15.83 -1.93
N VAL A 72 2.18 16.57 -2.91
CA VAL A 72 2.48 16.32 -4.33
C VAL A 72 3.99 16.40 -4.54
N GLY A 73 4.52 15.41 -5.25
CA GLY A 73 5.94 15.26 -5.54
C GLY A 73 6.75 14.48 -4.52
N GLU A 74 6.16 14.07 -3.41
CA GLU A 74 6.81 13.25 -2.39
C GLU A 74 6.98 11.79 -2.85
N GLN A 75 8.11 11.17 -2.52
CA GLN A 75 8.31 9.74 -2.77
C GLN A 75 7.79 8.93 -1.58
N ILE A 76 6.75 8.14 -1.80
CA ILE A 76 6.07 7.35 -0.76
C ILE A 76 6.01 5.87 -1.12
N ARG A 77 5.84 5.04 -0.10
CA ARG A 77 5.40 3.66 -0.23
C ARG A 77 3.97 3.56 0.29
N VAL A 78 3.09 3.00 -0.52
CA VAL A 78 1.70 2.73 -0.17
C VAL A 78 1.50 1.24 0.03
N ASN A 79 0.73 0.88 1.05
CA ASN A 79 0.15 -0.45 1.19
C ASN A 79 -1.33 -0.36 0.83
N TYR A 80 -1.82 -1.31 0.07
CA TYR A 80 -3.18 -1.33 -0.44
C TYR A 80 -3.73 -2.75 -0.53
N ARG A 81 -5.05 -2.88 -0.60
CA ARG A 81 -5.74 -4.13 -0.93
C ARG A 81 -6.59 -3.92 -2.16
N GLU A 82 -6.82 -4.97 -2.91
CA GLU A 82 -7.85 -4.94 -3.94
C GLU A 82 -9.20 -5.26 -3.31
N LYS A 83 -10.19 -4.40 -3.54
CA LYS A 83 -11.57 -4.60 -3.12
C LYS A 83 -12.47 -4.16 -4.27
N GLU A 84 -13.34 -5.04 -4.76
CA GLU A 84 -14.30 -4.74 -5.83
C GLU A 84 -13.62 -4.19 -7.11
N GLY A 85 -12.43 -4.72 -7.45
CA GLY A 85 -11.65 -4.27 -8.60
C GLY A 85 -10.97 -2.90 -8.45
N ARG A 86 -10.95 -2.34 -7.23
CA ARG A 86 -10.31 -1.06 -6.90
C ARG A 86 -9.16 -1.25 -5.93
N ASN A 87 -8.09 -0.48 -6.10
CA ASN A 87 -6.99 -0.44 -5.16
C ASN A 87 -7.38 0.47 -3.98
N VAL A 88 -7.69 -0.12 -2.83
CA VAL A 88 -8.04 0.63 -1.62
C VAL A 88 -6.79 0.84 -0.77
N LEU A 89 -6.46 2.11 -0.52
CA LEU A 89 -5.31 2.52 0.26
C LEU A 89 -5.49 2.12 1.73
N LEU A 90 -4.49 1.44 2.30
CA LEU A 90 -4.48 1.05 3.71
C LEU A 90 -3.53 1.91 4.53
N ARG A 91 -2.29 2.07 4.05
CA ARG A 91 -1.24 2.81 4.77
C ARG A 91 -0.32 3.51 3.80
N VAL A 92 0.27 4.61 4.28
CA VAL A 92 1.33 5.33 3.59
C VAL A 92 2.53 5.44 4.52
N ALA A 93 3.72 5.18 3.99
CA ALA A 93 4.98 5.37 4.65
C ALA A 93 5.94 6.16 3.75
N PRO A 94 6.85 6.96 4.30
CA PRO A 94 7.92 7.57 3.51
C PRO A 94 8.72 6.47 2.80
N ALA A 95 8.95 6.62 1.51
CA ALA A 95 9.88 5.74 0.83
C ALA A 95 11.30 6.17 1.24
N LYS A 96 11.98 5.36 2.07
CA LYS A 96 13.41 5.53 2.29
C LYS A 96 14.07 5.46 0.92
N LYS A 97 14.65 6.58 0.45
CA LYS A 97 15.49 6.60 -0.74
C LYS A 97 16.70 5.73 -0.43
N THR A 98 16.69 4.45 -0.79
CA THR A 98 17.95 3.75 -1.02
C THR A 98 18.59 4.49 -2.19
N ALA A 99 19.59 5.30 -1.88
CA ALA A 99 20.28 6.13 -2.86
C ALA A 99 20.98 5.21 -3.87
N VAL A 100 20.28 4.85 -4.94
CA VAL A 100 20.94 4.67 -6.23
C VAL A 100 20.92 6.06 -6.85
N GLN A 101 21.99 6.82 -6.59
CA GLN A 101 22.28 8.02 -7.34
C GLN A 101 22.45 7.62 -8.81
N ASN A 102 21.42 7.79 -9.62
CA ASN A 102 21.60 7.97 -11.05
C ASN A 102 21.74 9.47 -11.30
N THR A 103 22.94 9.99 -11.08
CA THR A 103 23.42 11.19 -11.76
C THR A 103 23.49 10.89 -13.25
N GLY A 104 22.45 11.29 -13.99
CA GLY A 104 22.35 11.11 -15.42
C GLY A 104 21.47 12.20 -16.05
N LYS A 105 22.00 13.42 -16.09
CA LYS A 105 21.77 14.51 -17.06
C LYS A 105 20.32 14.86 -17.46
N GLU A 106 19.86 15.97 -16.89
CA GLU A 106 19.28 17.15 -17.57
C GLU A 106 18.65 16.99 -18.98
N ALA A 107 17.37 17.33 -19.06
CA ALA A 107 16.85 18.22 -20.11
C ALA A 107 15.58 18.93 -19.58
N PRO A 108 15.61 20.25 -19.33
CA PRO A 108 14.43 21.04 -19.05
C PRO A 108 13.69 21.29 -20.37
N LYS A 109 12.51 20.69 -20.57
CA LYS A 109 11.57 21.20 -21.58
C LYS A 109 10.70 22.27 -20.94
N GLU A 110 11.27 23.47 -20.91
CA GLU A 110 10.52 24.72 -20.92
C GLU A 110 9.53 24.67 -22.10
N THR A 111 8.23 24.65 -21.81
CA THR A 111 7.20 24.97 -22.79
C THR A 111 6.38 26.11 -22.23
N LYS A 112 6.91 27.32 -22.43
CA LYS A 112 6.10 28.56 -22.48
C LYS A 112 5.45 28.69 -23.87
N PRO A 113 4.35 29.44 -23.97
CA PRO A 113 3.20 29.13 -24.82
C PRO A 113 3.37 29.60 -26.26
N VAL A 114 2.95 28.78 -27.23
CA VAL A 114 2.77 29.22 -28.62
C VAL A 114 1.45 29.98 -28.71
N VAL A 115 1.52 31.29 -28.48
CA VAL A 115 0.57 32.24 -29.08
C VAL A 115 1.24 32.78 -30.33
N THR A 116 0.90 32.21 -31.48
CA THR A 116 1.15 32.85 -32.78
C THR A 116 -0.19 33.27 -33.34
N LYS A 117 -0.58 34.49 -32.99
CA LYS A 117 -1.48 35.29 -33.82
C LYS A 117 -0.65 35.90 -34.96
N GLU A 118 -1.31 36.00 -36.10
CA GLU A 118 -1.05 36.92 -37.22
C GLU A 118 0.05 36.54 -38.22
N ALA A 119 -0.43 36.02 -39.36
CA ALA A 119 0.15 36.27 -40.67
C ALA A 119 -0.88 37.05 -41.50
N PRO A 120 -0.66 38.34 -41.84
CA PRO A 120 -1.40 38.97 -42.91
C PRO A 120 -0.72 38.64 -44.24
N LYS A 121 -1.38 37.77 -45.03
CA LYS A 121 -1.35 37.91 -46.50
C LYS A 121 -2.01 39.28 -46.78
N THR A 122 -1.55 40.18 -47.63
CA THR A 122 -1.22 40.04 -49.05
C THR A 122 -0.75 41.42 -49.54
N LYS A 123 0.24 41.50 -50.43
CA LYS A 123 0.24 42.33 -51.66
C LYS A 123 1.63 42.32 -52.30
N ALA A 124 1.72 41.72 -53.48
CA ALA A 124 2.75 42.00 -54.48
C ALA A 124 2.24 41.51 -55.84
N TYR A 125 1.50 42.36 -56.55
CA TYR A 125 1.74 42.79 -57.94
C TYR A 125 0.68 43.81 -58.34
#